data_AF-A0A1Q7AL61-F1
#
_entry.id   AF-A0A1Q7AL61-F1
#
_cell.length_a   1.000
_cell.length_b   1.000
_cell.length_c   1.000
_cell.angle_alpha   90.00
_cell.angle_beta   90.00
_cell.angle_gamma   90.00
#
_symmetry.space_group_name_H-M   'P 1'
#
loop_
_entity.id
_entity.type
_entity.pdbx_description
1 polymer ?
#
loop_
_entity_poly.entity_id
_entity_poly.type
_entity_poly.pdbx_seq_one_letter_code
_entity_poly.pdbx_strand_id
1 'polypeptide(L)'
;MNADRFGGRIGRKREPGWIVMARVSVRLRSRAALRAAAEPRRLCVSVSPWFMFLCVLSHLCVVGCGRRSPEPPPLVPQISGVIEIVGLSAPVRVVRDRWGIPHIYAETGDDLFFAQGFVQAQDRLFQMDLWRRAALGRLSEVLGGNFIDRDTMTRRIQYRGDPESDWASYGPDTKATNAIAAAFVRGVNTWVARARARPPEEFVRAGWLPAYWAPPDLLTRTDAFVASGDALEEVERSGLPDVVGDAIRSVGTAPFFIGSSGPPASATATRAAGRAAASAGEVTFSEAAPRLNAPSPRYLVHLVAPGWNVIGAAAPWLPGVAYGHNDRVAWAMMPIDVDTQDVYVERTSTTPATVVGDRIRVKGRADPLAFQIASTPRGVIVSTDRERGLAYVVGWRGFEPGAAAEMAAPAIDRARTLADFRAALTHWKMPARRFVYADADGHVAVQDVPAAGRLREAPAERAAADAVFAHLLGVTPAALRFNVGPLPRPPDDGQVRGTIDLRSWDRSRMLNAPGQSAWRASAHYDDAAKAWSGGEMFPLLFSEDAVRANAEATLTLSPRR
;
A
#
# COMPACT_ATOMS: atom_id res chain seq x y z
N MET A 1 50.04 -28.28 -32.68
CA MET A 1 50.81 -29.41 -32.10
C MET A 1 51.55 -28.90 -30.88
N ASN A 2 51.36 -29.57 -29.74
CA ASN A 2 52.23 -29.83 -28.57
C ASN A 2 53.14 -28.68 -28.03
N ALA A 3 53.15 -28.29 -26.75
CA ALA A 3 53.24 -29.06 -25.47
C ALA A 3 54.61 -29.73 -25.28
N ASP A 4 55.24 -29.83 -24.10
CA ASP A 4 54.90 -29.46 -22.69
C ASP A 4 56.24 -29.40 -21.89
N ARG A 5 56.44 -29.00 -20.61
CA ARG A 5 55.65 -28.58 -19.43
C ARG A 5 56.59 -27.73 -18.52
N PHE A 6 56.18 -26.74 -17.70
CA PHE A 6 55.82 -26.80 -16.26
C PHE A 6 55.60 -25.33 -15.77
N GLY A 7 54.84 -24.99 -14.72
CA GLY A 7 54.05 -25.86 -13.82
C GLY A 7 53.81 -25.25 -12.42
N GLY A 8 53.24 -24.04 -12.30
CA GLY A 8 53.01 -23.36 -11.01
C GLY A 8 51.53 -23.22 -10.61
N ARG A 9 51.13 -23.74 -9.44
CA ARG A 9 49.75 -23.63 -8.92
C ARG A 9 49.59 -22.41 -8.01
N ILE A 10 48.65 -21.51 -8.33
CA ILE A 10 48.16 -20.49 -7.38
C ILE A 10 46.99 -21.09 -6.59
N GLY A 11 47.28 -21.53 -5.36
CA GLY A 11 46.28 -22.08 -4.44
C GLY A 11 45.58 -20.98 -3.64
N ARG A 12 44.24 -20.94 -3.68
CA ARG A 12 43.45 -20.10 -2.75
C ARG A 12 43.63 -20.61 -1.31
N LYS A 13 44.15 -19.77 -0.41
CA LYS A 13 43.87 -19.87 1.03
C LYS A 13 42.94 -18.74 1.46
N ARG A 14 41.94 -19.08 2.27
CA ARG A 14 41.19 -18.12 3.09
C ARG A 14 41.86 -18.07 4.46
N GLU A 15 42.05 -16.87 5.00
CA GLU A 15 42.34 -16.67 6.42
C GLU A 15 41.33 -15.65 7.00
N PRO A 16 40.90 -15.80 8.27
CA PRO A 16 39.83 -14.99 8.84
C PRO A 16 40.35 -13.62 9.32
N GLY A 17 39.77 -12.54 8.78
CA GLY A 17 40.05 -11.18 9.26
C GLY A 17 39.43 -10.91 10.63
N TRP A 18 40.26 -10.53 11.60
CA TRP A 18 39.82 -10.16 12.95
C TRP A 18 39.41 -8.68 13.02
N ILE A 19 38.34 -8.38 13.75
CA ILE A 19 37.87 -7.00 13.96
C ILE A 19 38.78 -6.31 15.00
N VAL A 20 39.47 -5.25 14.59
CA VAL A 20 40.31 -4.43 15.48
C VAL A 20 39.46 -3.38 16.19
N MET A 21 39.12 -3.64 17.45
CA MET A 21 38.50 -2.65 18.35
C MET A 21 39.55 -1.60 18.78
N ALA A 22 39.42 -0.36 18.29
CA ALA A 22 40.33 0.73 18.61
C ALA A 22 40.22 1.17 20.08
N ARG A 23 41.21 0.82 20.91
CA ARG A 23 41.22 1.11 22.35
C ARG A 23 42.01 2.39 22.66
N VAL A 24 41.31 3.52 22.65
CA VAL A 24 41.88 4.83 23.04
C VAL A 24 42.47 4.73 24.45
N SER A 25 43.74 5.09 24.61
CA SER A 25 44.48 4.98 25.87
C SER A 25 45.29 6.25 26.13
N VAL A 26 44.86 7.02 27.14
CA VAL A 26 45.50 8.28 27.52
C VAL A 26 46.75 7.98 28.36
N ARG A 27 47.94 8.30 27.82
CA ARG A 27 49.20 8.26 28.58
C ARG A 27 49.47 9.61 29.25
N LEU A 28 49.29 9.68 30.56
CA LEU A 28 49.93 10.72 31.37
C LEU A 28 51.46 10.51 31.37
N ARG A 29 52.23 11.61 31.31
CA ARG A 29 53.70 11.59 31.27
C ARG A 29 54.29 11.92 32.64
N SER A 30 55.39 11.23 32.98
CA SER A 30 56.41 11.60 33.97
C SER A 30 55.98 11.65 35.45
N ARG A 31 56.89 11.43 36.42
CA ARG A 31 58.09 10.57 36.46
C ARG A 31 58.28 10.12 37.92
N ALA A 32 59.06 9.07 38.15
CA ALA A 32 59.26 8.50 39.48
C ALA A 32 59.94 9.48 40.47
N ALA A 33 59.50 9.50 41.72
CA ALA A 33 60.30 8.97 42.84
C ALA A 33 59.50 8.87 44.17
N LEU A 34 59.96 7.95 45.02
CA LEU A 34 59.73 7.74 46.47
C LEU A 34 58.76 6.61 46.89
N ARG A 35 59.37 5.57 47.49
CA ARG A 35 58.74 4.59 48.37
C ARG A 35 58.93 5.04 49.81
N ALA A 36 57.88 5.04 50.63
CA ALA A 36 58.00 4.96 52.10
C ALA A 36 56.68 4.48 52.73
N ALA A 37 56.81 3.87 53.91
CA ALA A 37 55.79 3.40 54.87
C ALA A 37 54.30 3.78 54.64
N ALA A 38 53.43 2.78 54.71
CA ALA A 38 51.99 2.96 54.91
C ALA A 38 51.60 2.61 56.35
N GLU A 39 51.03 3.57 57.08
CA GLU A 39 50.31 3.33 58.34
C GLU A 39 48.84 3.82 58.20
N PRO A 40 47.84 3.04 58.65
CA PRO A 40 46.42 3.39 58.46
C PRO A 40 45.90 4.32 59.57
N ARG A 41 46.12 5.63 59.45
CA ARG A 41 45.37 6.60 60.25
C ARG A 41 43.90 6.62 59.80
N ARG A 42 42.98 6.24 60.70
CA ARG A 42 41.53 6.24 60.43
C ARG A 42 41.02 7.67 60.23
N LEU A 43 40.55 7.98 59.03
CA LEU A 43 39.90 9.26 58.73
C LEU A 43 38.38 9.14 58.92
N CYS A 44 37.86 9.65 60.03
CA CYS A 44 36.41 9.76 60.23
C CYS A 44 35.85 10.93 59.41
N VAL A 45 35.37 10.65 58.20
CA VAL A 45 34.68 11.64 57.36
C VAL A 45 33.28 11.87 57.91
N SER A 46 33.07 13.02 58.56
CA SER A 46 31.73 13.46 58.98
C SER A 46 30.94 13.93 57.75
N VAL A 47 30.01 13.11 57.28
CA VAL A 47 29.08 13.49 56.21
C VAL A 47 28.02 14.40 56.81
N SER A 48 28.06 15.70 56.49
CA SER A 48 27.11 16.69 57.00
C SER A 48 25.66 16.29 56.70
N PRO A 49 24.72 16.35 57.66
CA PRO A 49 23.31 15.98 57.45
C PRO A 49 22.67 16.69 56.25
N TRP A 50 23.07 17.94 55.98
CA TRP A 50 22.65 18.74 54.84
C TRP A 50 22.92 18.08 53.49
N PHE A 51 24.01 17.34 53.35
CA PHE A 51 24.35 16.65 52.08
C PHE A 51 23.40 15.48 51.82
N MET A 52 23.07 14.73 52.87
CA MET A 52 22.08 13.65 52.80
C MET A 52 20.68 14.22 52.52
N PHE A 53 20.32 15.34 53.15
CA PHE A 53 19.06 16.03 52.92
C PHE A 53 18.92 16.55 51.47
N LEU A 54 19.99 17.09 50.89
CA LEU A 54 20.04 17.51 49.48
C LEU A 54 19.90 16.33 48.50
N CYS A 55 20.54 15.19 48.77
CA CYS A 55 20.39 13.98 47.96
C CYS A 55 18.97 13.38 48.07
N VAL A 56 18.34 13.45 49.24
CA VAL A 56 16.94 13.03 49.42
C VAL A 56 15.97 13.98 48.71
N LEU A 57 16.19 15.31 48.80
CA LEU A 57 15.39 16.28 48.05
C LEU A 57 15.52 16.10 46.53
N SER A 58 16.73 15.88 46.00
CA SER A 58 16.91 15.70 44.55
C SER A 58 16.25 14.42 44.05
N HIS A 59 16.30 13.31 44.81
CA HIS A 59 15.52 12.11 44.49
C HIS A 59 14.01 12.35 44.60
N LEU A 60 13.52 13.08 45.60
CA LEU A 60 12.10 13.43 45.72
C LEU A 60 11.62 14.33 44.56
N CYS A 61 12.43 15.27 44.07
CA CYS A 61 12.12 16.06 42.89
C CYS A 61 12.08 15.21 41.60
N VAL A 62 13.03 14.29 41.41
CA VAL A 62 13.07 13.38 40.26
C VAL A 62 11.86 12.42 40.27
N VAL A 63 11.47 11.90 41.43
CA VAL A 63 10.28 11.04 41.58
C VAL A 63 8.97 11.82 41.47
N GLY A 64 8.92 13.06 42.00
CA GLY A 64 7.74 13.92 41.99
C GLY A 64 7.36 14.42 40.59
N CYS A 65 8.33 14.84 39.79
CA CYS A 65 8.10 15.33 38.42
C CYS A 65 8.02 14.20 37.38
N GLY A 66 8.28 12.94 37.76
CA GLY A 66 8.36 11.79 36.85
C GLY A 66 7.04 11.15 36.45
N ARG A 67 5.90 11.56 37.03
CA ARG A 67 4.58 11.02 36.69
C ARG A 67 4.08 11.56 35.34
N ARG A 68 4.55 10.96 34.22
CA ARG A 68 3.76 10.97 32.98
C ARG A 68 2.37 10.45 33.31
N SER A 69 1.34 11.22 32.98
CA SER A 69 -0.02 10.68 32.87
C SER A 69 0.02 9.46 31.96
N PRO A 70 -0.67 8.35 32.29
CA PRO A 70 -0.72 7.19 31.40
C PRO A 70 -1.25 7.65 30.04
N GLU A 71 -0.51 7.34 28.98
CA GLU A 71 -0.92 7.71 27.62
C GLU A 71 -2.29 7.07 27.33
N PRO A 72 -3.25 7.82 26.76
CA PRO A 72 -4.59 7.31 26.55
C PRO A 72 -4.54 6.08 25.61
N PRO A 73 -5.36 5.05 25.85
CA PRO A 73 -5.31 3.83 25.04
C PRO A 73 -5.53 4.15 23.56
N PRO A 74 -4.91 3.40 22.62
CA PRO A 74 -5.01 3.68 21.19
C PRO A 74 -6.43 3.85 20.68
N LEU A 75 -6.61 4.56 19.56
CA LEU A 75 -7.93 4.76 18.98
C LEU A 75 -8.53 3.43 18.53
N VAL A 76 -9.74 3.18 19.03
CA VAL A 76 -10.57 2.03 18.68
C VAL A 76 -11.70 2.53 17.76
N PRO A 77 -11.94 1.87 16.61
CA PRO A 77 -13.11 2.10 15.77
C PRO A 77 -14.43 1.98 16.55
N GLN A 78 -15.23 3.05 16.57
CA GLN A 78 -16.64 2.96 16.94
C GLN A 78 -17.42 2.52 15.70
N ILE A 79 -17.83 1.25 15.67
CA ILE A 79 -18.54 0.62 14.53
C ILE A 79 -20.06 0.58 14.69
N SER A 80 -20.61 1.12 15.80
CA SER A 80 -22.03 1.12 16.11
C SER A 80 -22.49 2.38 16.86
N GLY A 81 -23.80 2.58 16.96
CA GLY A 81 -24.42 3.73 17.64
C GLY A 81 -24.45 4.97 16.76
N VAL A 82 -24.22 6.15 17.33
CA VAL A 82 -24.21 7.42 16.59
C VAL A 82 -22.84 8.09 16.69
N ILE A 83 -22.38 8.69 15.59
CA ILE A 83 -21.22 9.58 15.54
C ILE A 83 -21.64 10.90 14.89
N GLU A 84 -21.47 12.00 15.60
CA GLU A 84 -21.58 13.34 15.00
C GLU A 84 -20.37 13.65 14.10
N ILE A 85 -20.64 14.20 12.92
CA ILE A 85 -19.64 14.55 11.90
C ILE A 85 -19.99 15.89 11.24
N VAL A 86 -19.00 16.78 11.15
CA VAL A 86 -19.08 18.02 10.36
C VAL A 86 -18.82 17.70 8.88
N GLY A 87 -19.64 18.23 7.98
CA GLY A 87 -19.45 18.10 6.53
C GLY A 87 -20.28 17.02 5.84
N LEU A 88 -21.25 16.42 6.55
CA LEU A 88 -22.38 15.68 5.96
C LEU A 88 -23.59 16.63 5.78
N SER A 89 -24.39 16.42 4.75
CA SER A 89 -25.65 17.13 4.51
C SER A 89 -26.86 16.42 5.14
N ALA A 90 -26.87 15.09 5.10
CA ALA A 90 -27.92 14.22 5.65
C ALA A 90 -27.31 13.08 6.51
N PRO A 91 -28.10 12.42 7.38
CA PRO A 91 -27.64 11.23 8.11
C PRO A 91 -27.27 10.08 7.18
N VAL A 92 -26.11 9.47 7.40
CA VAL A 92 -25.68 8.26 6.69
C VAL A 92 -25.75 7.06 7.62
N ARG A 93 -26.39 5.98 7.18
CA ARG A 93 -26.46 4.72 7.91
C ARG A 93 -25.46 3.73 7.35
N VAL A 94 -24.55 3.25 8.20
CA VAL A 94 -23.57 2.20 7.89
C VAL A 94 -23.97 0.95 8.67
N VAL A 95 -24.48 -0.06 7.98
CA VAL A 95 -24.71 -1.40 8.54
C VAL A 95 -23.47 -2.24 8.27
N ARG A 96 -22.97 -2.99 9.25
CA ARG A 96 -21.95 -4.03 9.02
C ARG A 96 -22.57 -5.42 9.19
N ASP A 97 -22.33 -6.29 8.21
CA ASP A 97 -22.66 -7.70 8.30
C ASP A 97 -21.64 -8.48 9.15
N ARG A 98 -21.89 -9.78 9.33
CA ARG A 98 -21.03 -10.73 10.05
C ARG A 98 -19.62 -10.98 9.46
N TRP A 99 -19.27 -10.39 8.32
CA TRP A 99 -17.91 -10.38 7.77
C TRP A 99 -17.31 -8.95 7.79
N GLY A 100 -17.94 -8.05 8.54
CA GLY A 100 -17.55 -6.66 8.70
C GLY A 100 -17.80 -5.80 7.46
N ILE A 101 -18.52 -6.29 6.45
CA ILE A 101 -18.76 -5.58 5.19
C ILE A 101 -19.68 -4.38 5.47
N PRO A 102 -19.25 -3.14 5.21
CA PRO A 102 -20.11 -1.97 5.38
C PRO A 102 -21.05 -1.82 4.19
N HIS A 103 -22.34 -1.76 4.50
CA HIS A 103 -23.41 -1.35 3.62
C HIS A 103 -23.80 0.09 3.99
N ILE A 104 -23.49 1.03 3.10
CA ILE A 104 -23.55 2.48 3.33
C ILE A 104 -24.77 3.05 2.60
N TYR A 105 -25.76 3.51 3.36
CA TYR A 105 -27.01 4.07 2.89
C TYR A 105 -27.03 5.58 3.14
N ALA A 106 -27.04 6.39 2.07
CA ALA A 106 -27.01 7.85 2.13
C ALA A 106 -28.07 8.50 1.21
N GLU A 107 -28.53 9.70 1.56
CA GLU A 107 -29.50 10.46 0.74
C GLU A 107 -28.84 11.14 -0.47
N THR A 108 -27.53 11.39 -0.43
CA THR A 108 -26.78 12.03 -1.51
C THR A 108 -25.51 11.26 -1.88
N GLY A 109 -25.04 11.42 -3.12
CA GLY A 109 -23.76 10.85 -3.57
C GLY A 109 -22.55 11.47 -2.86
N ASP A 110 -22.63 12.75 -2.44
CA ASP A 110 -21.56 13.42 -1.72
C ASP A 110 -21.40 12.84 -0.30
N ASP A 111 -22.52 12.64 0.40
CA ASP A 111 -22.56 11.96 1.70
C ASP A 111 -22.14 10.48 1.60
N LEU A 112 -22.52 9.80 0.51
CA LEU A 112 -22.13 8.41 0.23
C LEU A 112 -20.61 8.24 0.12
N PHE A 113 -19.95 9.05 -0.72
CA PHE A 113 -18.50 8.95 -0.92
C PHE A 113 -17.72 9.48 0.28
N PHE A 114 -18.23 10.50 0.98
CA PHE A 114 -17.72 10.90 2.28
C PHE A 114 -17.73 9.70 3.26
N ALA A 115 -18.86 9.00 3.36
CA ALA A 115 -18.97 7.87 4.26
C ALA A 115 -18.08 6.69 3.83
N GLN A 116 -17.94 6.40 2.53
CA GLN A 116 -16.98 5.41 2.03
C GLN A 116 -15.55 5.74 2.50
N GLY A 117 -15.10 6.98 2.31
CA GLY A 117 -13.77 7.43 2.74
C GLY A 117 -13.57 7.39 4.26
N PHE A 118 -14.60 7.77 5.03
CA PHE A 118 -14.57 7.69 6.49
C PHE A 118 -14.50 6.25 7.00
N VAL A 119 -15.28 5.34 6.40
CA VAL A 119 -15.38 3.93 6.80
C VAL A 119 -14.15 3.13 6.38
N GLN A 120 -13.65 3.31 5.14
CA GLN A 120 -12.37 2.72 4.72
C GLN A 120 -11.22 3.20 5.61
N ALA A 121 -11.16 4.50 5.93
CA ALA A 121 -10.16 5.01 6.88
C ALA A 121 -10.36 4.44 8.29
N GLN A 122 -11.60 4.31 8.78
CA GLN A 122 -11.91 3.70 10.07
C GLN A 122 -11.32 2.28 10.21
N ASP A 123 -11.39 1.47 9.15
CA ASP A 123 -10.87 0.09 9.17
C ASP A 123 -9.42 -0.07 8.70
N ARG A 124 -8.89 0.81 7.82
CA ARG A 124 -7.64 0.58 7.06
C ARG A 124 -6.59 1.69 7.14
N LEU A 125 -6.76 2.75 7.94
CA LEU A 125 -5.91 3.96 7.87
C LEU A 125 -4.38 3.72 7.83
N PHE A 126 -3.85 2.74 8.57
CA PHE A 126 -2.41 2.47 8.56
C PHE A 126 -1.91 1.92 7.22
N GLN A 127 -2.67 0.99 6.61
CA GLN A 127 -2.43 0.51 5.25
C GLN A 127 -2.47 1.67 4.25
N MET A 128 -3.48 2.54 4.38
CA MET A 128 -3.69 3.68 3.49
C MET A 128 -2.58 4.74 3.58
N ASP A 129 -2.22 5.22 4.78
CA ASP A 129 -1.17 6.25 4.97
C ASP A 129 0.19 5.72 4.48
N LEU A 130 0.51 4.46 4.76
CA LEU A 130 1.77 3.85 4.34
C LEU A 130 1.81 3.56 2.84
N TRP A 131 0.70 3.12 2.23
CA TRP A 131 0.58 2.92 0.78
C TRP A 131 0.75 4.25 0.05
N ARG A 132 -0.01 5.27 0.45
CA ARG A 132 0.05 6.62 -0.13
C ARG A 132 1.47 7.20 -0.06
N ARG A 133 2.16 6.99 1.08
CA ARG A 133 3.57 7.40 1.23
C ARG A 133 4.50 6.67 0.27
N ALA A 134 4.28 5.38 0.02
CA ALA A 134 5.04 4.65 -0.98
C ALA A 134 4.73 5.17 -2.40
N ALA A 135 3.46 5.24 -2.77
CA ALA A 135 3.00 5.65 -4.10
C ALA A 135 3.44 7.07 -4.49
N LEU A 136 3.57 8.00 -3.53
CA LEU A 136 3.95 9.39 -3.76
C LEU A 136 5.45 9.70 -3.54
N GLY A 137 6.28 8.70 -3.21
CA GLY A 137 7.68 8.91 -2.83
C GLY A 137 7.83 9.81 -1.61
N ARG A 138 7.28 9.36 -0.48
CA ARG A 138 7.21 10.05 0.82
C ARG A 138 7.42 9.09 2.02
N LEU A 139 8.10 7.96 1.83
CA LEU A 139 8.44 7.03 2.91
C LEU A 139 9.56 7.57 3.79
N SER A 140 10.54 8.27 3.22
CA SER A 140 11.66 8.89 3.95
C SER A 140 11.21 9.93 4.98
N GLU A 141 10.02 10.52 4.82
CA GLU A 141 9.39 11.41 5.82
C GLU A 141 9.25 10.75 7.19
N VAL A 142 8.99 9.43 7.23
CA VAL A 142 8.64 8.68 8.46
C VAL A 142 9.52 7.46 8.72
N LEU A 143 10.25 6.98 7.72
CA LEU A 143 11.22 5.87 7.81
C LEU A 143 12.69 6.33 7.67
N GLY A 144 12.94 7.57 7.23
CA GLY A 144 14.29 8.17 7.20
C GLY A 144 15.13 7.83 5.97
N GLY A 145 16.45 7.99 6.11
CA GLY A 145 17.40 8.09 5.00
C GLY A 145 17.43 6.90 4.04
N ASN A 146 17.17 5.69 4.52
CA ASN A 146 17.19 4.45 3.72
C ASN A 146 16.10 4.40 2.62
N PHE A 147 15.20 5.39 2.58
CA PHE A 147 14.12 5.51 1.61
C PHE A 147 14.31 6.68 0.64
N ILE A 148 15.44 7.41 0.70
CA ILE A 148 15.74 8.53 -0.20
C ILE A 148 15.73 8.09 -1.67
N ASP A 149 16.49 7.05 -2.00
CA ASP A 149 16.62 6.59 -3.40
C ASP A 149 15.27 6.08 -3.92
N ARG A 150 14.52 5.36 -3.05
CA ARG A 150 13.17 4.88 -3.34
C ARG A 150 12.18 6.03 -3.60
N ASP A 151 12.15 7.02 -2.72
CA ASP A 151 11.28 8.18 -2.85
C ASP A 151 11.63 9.00 -4.09
N THR A 152 12.92 9.29 -4.32
CA THR A 152 13.35 10.09 -5.47
C THR A 152 13.14 9.39 -6.80
N MET A 153 13.29 8.06 -6.89
CA MET A 153 12.91 7.30 -8.09
C MET A 153 11.40 7.30 -8.30
N THR A 154 10.63 7.04 -7.24
CA THR A 154 9.16 7.08 -7.31
C THR A 154 8.65 8.45 -7.74
N ARG A 155 9.35 9.53 -7.37
CA ARG A 155 9.09 10.88 -7.86
C ARG A 155 9.42 11.06 -9.35
N ARG A 156 10.46 10.42 -9.89
CA ARG A 156 10.77 10.51 -11.34
C ARG A 156 9.57 10.05 -12.17
N ILE A 157 8.99 8.89 -11.87
CA ILE A 157 7.89 8.31 -12.67
C ILE A 157 6.51 8.98 -12.48
N GLN A 158 6.38 9.99 -11.60
CA GLN A 158 5.12 10.75 -11.49
C GLN A 158 4.88 11.64 -12.71
N TYR A 159 3.60 11.84 -13.02
CA TYR A 159 3.13 12.75 -14.06
C TYR A 159 3.40 14.22 -13.72
N ARG A 160 3.67 15.02 -14.76
CA ARG A 160 4.02 16.45 -14.69
C ARG A 160 3.41 17.28 -15.83
N GLY A 161 2.43 16.72 -16.53
CA GLY A 161 1.64 17.47 -17.52
C GLY A 161 0.51 18.24 -16.85
N ASP A 162 -0.49 18.59 -17.66
CA ASP A 162 -1.67 19.33 -17.21
C ASP A 162 -2.57 18.51 -16.25
N PRO A 163 -2.82 19.00 -15.01
CA PRO A 163 -3.75 18.35 -14.10
C PRO A 163 -5.20 18.32 -14.58
N GLU A 164 -5.66 19.28 -15.39
CA GLU A 164 -7.05 19.31 -15.84
C GLU A 164 -7.35 18.19 -16.83
N SER A 165 -6.46 17.98 -17.81
CA SER A 165 -6.47 16.83 -18.74
C SER A 165 -6.40 15.48 -18.02
N ASP A 166 -5.64 15.40 -16.92
CA ASP A 166 -5.56 14.17 -16.11
C ASP A 166 -6.91 13.90 -15.44
N TRP A 167 -7.47 14.85 -14.67
CA TRP A 167 -8.79 14.70 -14.05
C TRP A 167 -9.91 14.41 -15.07
N ALA A 168 -9.88 15.04 -16.24
CA ALA A 168 -10.87 14.84 -17.31
C ALA A 168 -10.84 13.44 -17.94
N SER A 169 -9.85 12.61 -17.63
CA SER A 169 -9.77 11.26 -18.18
C SER A 169 -10.60 10.22 -17.44
N TYR A 170 -10.91 10.42 -16.15
CA TYR A 170 -11.43 9.37 -15.25
C TYR A 170 -12.97 9.24 -15.20
N GLY A 171 -13.71 9.97 -16.03
CA GLY A 171 -15.16 9.81 -16.15
C GLY A 171 -15.78 10.75 -17.19
N PRO A 172 -17.06 10.57 -17.55
CA PRO A 172 -17.73 11.36 -18.58
C PRO A 172 -18.08 12.79 -18.13
N ASP A 173 -17.99 13.09 -16.83
CA ASP A 173 -18.07 14.43 -16.26
C ASP A 173 -16.93 14.62 -15.24
N THR A 174 -15.93 15.42 -15.63
CA THR A 174 -14.79 15.81 -14.79
C THR A 174 -15.21 16.41 -13.46
N LYS A 175 -16.30 17.20 -13.43
CA LYS A 175 -16.80 17.86 -12.23
C LYS A 175 -17.42 16.84 -11.27
N ALA A 176 -18.15 15.85 -11.79
CA ALA A 176 -18.66 14.74 -10.99
C ALA A 176 -17.52 13.90 -10.39
N THR A 177 -16.51 13.51 -11.18
CA THR A 177 -15.36 12.75 -10.67
C THR A 177 -14.55 13.54 -9.63
N ASN A 178 -14.34 14.84 -9.86
CA ASN A 178 -13.71 15.73 -8.87
C ASN A 178 -14.52 15.83 -7.56
N ALA A 179 -15.85 15.87 -7.64
CA ALA A 179 -16.71 15.89 -6.46
C ALA A 179 -16.63 14.57 -5.66
N ILE A 180 -16.67 13.42 -6.34
CA ILE A 180 -16.51 12.07 -5.73
C ILE A 180 -15.15 11.97 -5.01
N ALA A 181 -14.06 12.35 -5.70
CA ALA A 181 -12.71 12.36 -5.12
C ALA A 181 -12.60 13.29 -3.91
N ALA A 182 -13.20 14.49 -3.98
CA ALA A 182 -13.22 15.44 -2.87
C ALA A 182 -14.05 14.95 -1.67
N ALA A 183 -15.22 14.33 -1.91
CA ALA A 183 -16.06 13.75 -0.87
C ALA A 183 -15.34 12.64 -0.11
N PHE A 184 -14.79 11.66 -0.84
CA PHE A 184 -13.97 10.58 -0.29
C PHE A 184 -12.82 11.11 0.58
N VAL A 185 -12.07 12.09 0.07
CA VAL A 185 -10.95 12.70 0.81
C VAL A 185 -11.42 13.48 2.06
N ARG A 186 -12.59 14.13 2.06
CA ARG A 186 -13.17 14.73 3.28
C ARG A 186 -13.50 13.66 4.33
N GLY A 187 -14.05 12.53 3.90
CA GLY A 187 -14.29 11.34 4.72
C GLY A 187 -13.01 10.81 5.38
N VAL A 188 -11.99 10.51 4.57
CA VAL A 188 -10.67 10.05 5.04
C VAL A 188 -10.07 11.07 6.02
N ASN A 189 -10.09 12.36 5.69
CA ASN A 189 -9.53 13.41 6.55
C ASN A 189 -10.27 13.56 7.89
N THR A 190 -11.58 13.30 7.92
CA THR A 190 -12.38 13.31 9.16
C THR A 190 -11.97 12.20 10.12
N TRP A 191 -11.58 11.03 9.59
CA TRP A 191 -10.97 9.99 10.42
C TRP A 191 -9.51 10.29 10.77
N VAL A 192 -8.70 10.81 9.83
CA VAL A 192 -7.32 11.27 10.09
C VAL A 192 -7.27 12.28 11.24
N ALA A 193 -8.21 13.23 11.32
CA ALA A 193 -8.27 14.20 12.42
C ALA A 193 -8.41 13.51 13.79
N ARG A 194 -9.25 12.46 13.88
CA ARG A 194 -9.42 11.64 15.10
C ARG A 194 -8.14 10.84 15.40
N ALA A 195 -7.57 10.19 14.38
CA ALA A 195 -6.33 9.42 14.49
C ALA A 195 -5.08 10.27 14.79
N ARG A 196 -5.11 11.58 14.53
CA ARG A 196 -4.05 12.53 14.93
C ARG A 196 -4.22 13.01 16.37
N ALA A 197 -5.45 13.11 16.87
CA ALA A 197 -5.73 13.45 18.27
C ALA A 197 -5.50 12.26 19.23
N ARG A 198 -5.76 11.04 18.77
CA ARG A 198 -5.52 9.78 19.47
C ARG A 198 -5.11 8.72 18.44
N PRO A 199 -3.84 8.26 18.38
CA PRO A 199 -3.42 7.34 17.33
C PRO A 199 -3.91 5.89 17.52
N PRO A 200 -4.24 5.16 16.43
CA PRO A 200 -4.36 3.70 16.43
C PRO A 200 -3.05 2.99 16.82
N GLU A 201 -3.13 1.71 17.24
CA GLU A 201 -1.96 0.98 17.79
C GLU A 201 -0.78 0.93 16.80
N GLU A 202 -1.09 0.78 15.52
CA GLU A 202 -0.14 0.66 14.43
C GLU A 202 0.70 1.95 14.31
N PHE A 203 0.07 3.12 14.42
CA PHE A 203 0.75 4.42 14.40
C PHE A 203 1.55 4.69 15.68
N VAL A 204 1.04 4.29 16.86
CA VAL A 204 1.80 4.36 18.13
C VAL A 204 3.09 3.55 18.02
N ARG A 205 3.02 2.32 17.50
CA ARG A 205 4.19 1.42 17.34
C ARG A 205 5.13 1.85 16.22
N ALA A 206 4.60 2.44 15.15
CA ALA A 206 5.38 2.97 14.03
C ALA A 206 6.12 4.28 14.35
N GLY A 207 5.62 5.04 15.34
CA GLY A 207 6.25 6.30 15.77
C GLY A 207 6.09 7.44 14.76
N TRP A 208 4.93 7.51 14.10
CA TRP A 208 4.50 8.68 13.31
C TRP A 208 2.99 8.87 13.37
N LEU A 209 2.50 10.04 12.94
CA LEU A 209 1.07 10.35 12.83
C LEU A 209 0.61 10.31 11.37
N PRO A 210 -0.64 9.90 11.08
CA PRO A 210 -1.17 9.91 9.72
C PRO A 210 -1.20 11.34 9.15
N ALA A 211 -0.92 11.47 7.85
CA ALA A 211 -0.97 12.75 7.14
C ALA A 211 -2.35 13.01 6.53
N TYR A 212 -2.79 14.27 6.51
CA TYR A 212 -3.97 14.67 5.75
C TYR A 212 -3.80 14.42 4.24
N TRP A 213 -4.91 14.12 3.58
CA TRP A 213 -5.04 13.79 2.16
C TRP A 213 -5.64 14.97 1.39
N ALA A 214 -5.40 15.03 0.09
CA ALA A 214 -5.96 15.93 -0.89
C ALA A 214 -6.38 15.11 -2.13
N PRO A 215 -7.34 15.56 -2.97
CA PRO A 215 -7.80 14.78 -4.13
C PRO A 215 -6.67 14.30 -5.08
N PRO A 216 -5.59 15.06 -5.34
CA PRO A 216 -4.47 14.58 -6.16
C PRO A 216 -3.68 13.41 -5.54
N ASP A 217 -3.81 13.13 -4.24
CA ASP A 217 -3.24 11.92 -3.63
C ASP A 217 -3.92 10.62 -4.12
N LEU A 218 -5.07 10.72 -4.79
CA LEU A 218 -5.75 9.59 -5.44
C LEU A 218 -5.19 9.32 -6.85
N LEU A 219 -4.61 10.33 -7.52
CA LEU A 219 -4.13 10.22 -8.91
C LEU A 219 -2.77 9.52 -9.07
N THR A 220 -2.45 8.60 -8.15
CA THR A 220 -1.20 7.85 -8.20
C THR A 220 -1.25 6.79 -9.30
N ARG A 221 -0.14 6.67 -10.01
CA ARG A 221 0.08 5.71 -11.10
C ARG A 221 1.17 4.69 -10.78
N THR A 222 1.71 4.75 -9.57
CA THR A 222 2.85 3.95 -9.12
C THR A 222 2.51 2.46 -9.04
N ASP A 223 1.30 2.11 -8.60
CA ASP A 223 0.83 0.72 -8.64
C ASP A 223 0.69 0.21 -10.08
N ALA A 224 0.30 1.08 -11.03
CA ALA A 224 0.28 0.72 -12.44
C ALA A 224 1.70 0.51 -13.00
N PHE A 225 2.66 1.36 -12.64
CA PHE A 225 4.07 1.17 -13.01
C PHE A 225 4.62 -0.18 -12.53
N VAL A 226 4.31 -0.55 -11.28
CA VAL A 226 4.78 -1.79 -10.65
C VAL A 226 4.02 -3.02 -11.19
N ALA A 227 2.74 -2.88 -11.55
CA ALA A 227 1.94 -3.94 -12.16
C ALA A 227 2.34 -4.23 -13.62
N SER A 228 2.79 -3.21 -14.36
CA SER A 228 3.38 -3.36 -15.69
C SER A 228 4.70 -4.13 -15.61
N GLY A 229 5.77 -3.52 -15.10
CA GLY A 229 7.09 -4.17 -14.99
C GLY A 229 7.80 -4.52 -16.31
N ASP A 230 7.25 -4.13 -17.47
CA ASP A 230 7.83 -4.40 -18.80
C ASP A 230 9.30 -3.97 -18.87
N ALA A 231 9.62 -2.82 -18.26
CA ALA A 231 10.97 -2.26 -18.22
C ALA A 231 12.00 -3.13 -17.47
N LEU A 232 11.56 -4.06 -16.61
CA LEU A 232 12.46 -5.06 -16.00
C LEU A 232 12.74 -6.23 -16.94
N GLU A 233 11.72 -6.67 -17.68
CA GLU A 233 11.87 -7.73 -18.70
C GLU A 233 12.73 -7.22 -19.88
N GLU A 234 12.61 -5.94 -20.25
CA GLU A 234 13.49 -5.21 -21.17
C GLU A 234 14.97 -5.23 -20.74
N VAL A 235 15.25 -4.91 -19.48
CA VAL A 235 16.61 -4.89 -18.90
C VAL A 235 17.25 -6.28 -18.94
N GLU A 236 16.50 -7.31 -18.55
CA GLU A 236 16.97 -8.70 -18.53
C GLU A 236 17.19 -9.23 -19.95
N ARG A 237 16.18 -9.08 -20.83
CA ARG A 237 16.21 -9.52 -22.24
C ARG A 237 17.34 -8.87 -23.04
N SER A 238 17.67 -7.62 -22.75
CA SER A 238 18.67 -6.83 -23.48
C SER A 238 20.05 -6.83 -22.81
N GLY A 239 20.22 -7.52 -21.68
CA GLY A 239 21.49 -7.58 -20.94
C GLY A 239 21.99 -6.23 -20.44
N LEU A 240 21.08 -5.34 -20.03
CA LEU A 240 21.45 -4.02 -19.49
C LEU A 240 22.05 -4.16 -18.07
N PRO A 241 22.92 -3.24 -17.63
CA PRO A 241 23.59 -3.36 -16.33
C PRO A 241 22.60 -3.41 -15.15
N ASP A 242 22.88 -4.23 -14.13
CA ASP A 242 22.00 -4.47 -12.97
C ASP A 242 21.50 -3.18 -12.30
N VAL A 243 22.33 -2.14 -12.25
CA VAL A 243 21.99 -0.81 -11.70
C VAL A 243 20.80 -0.14 -12.39
N VAL A 244 20.50 -0.49 -13.65
CA VAL A 244 19.29 -0.03 -14.36
C VAL A 244 18.06 -0.76 -13.84
N GLY A 245 18.16 -2.09 -13.66
CA GLY A 245 17.11 -2.90 -13.05
C GLY A 245 16.84 -2.51 -11.59
N ASP A 246 17.89 -2.28 -10.80
CA ASP A 246 17.78 -1.85 -9.40
C ASP A 246 17.21 -0.43 -9.27
N ALA A 247 17.57 0.48 -10.19
CA ALA A 247 16.91 1.77 -10.31
C ALA A 247 15.40 1.58 -10.53
N ILE A 248 14.96 0.74 -11.47
CA ILE A 248 13.54 0.48 -11.74
C ILE A 248 12.84 -0.20 -10.55
N ARG A 249 13.47 -1.20 -9.89
CA ARG A 249 12.97 -1.87 -8.66
C ARG A 249 12.84 -0.91 -7.46
N SER A 250 13.49 0.26 -7.51
CA SER A 250 13.34 1.31 -6.50
C SER A 250 12.07 2.17 -6.67
N VAL A 251 11.24 1.95 -7.70
CA VAL A 251 9.91 2.58 -7.78
C VAL A 251 8.93 1.98 -6.78
N GLY A 252 8.23 2.85 -6.05
CA GLY A 252 6.96 2.56 -5.38
C GLY A 252 7.07 1.72 -4.12
N THR A 253 6.39 0.58 -4.11
CA THR A 253 5.90 -0.07 -2.89
C THR A 253 6.98 -0.91 -2.23
N ALA A 254 7.35 -0.58 -0.99
CA ALA A 254 8.59 -1.05 -0.36
C ALA A 254 8.57 -2.54 0.07
N PRO A 255 9.73 -3.22 0.22
CA PRO A 255 9.79 -4.67 0.46
C PRO A 255 9.06 -5.21 1.71
N PHE A 256 8.60 -4.38 2.64
CA PHE A 256 7.73 -4.81 3.75
C PHE A 256 6.24 -4.91 3.37
N PHE A 257 5.79 -4.27 2.28
CA PHE A 257 4.54 -4.64 1.59
C PHE A 257 4.68 -5.95 0.81
N ILE A 258 5.92 -6.34 0.47
CA ILE A 258 6.25 -7.55 -0.28
C ILE A 258 6.76 -8.65 0.70
N GLY A 259 6.72 -8.42 2.02
CA GLY A 259 7.21 -9.32 3.06
C GLY A 259 8.73 -9.55 3.03
N SER A 260 9.45 -9.09 4.07
CA SER A 260 10.91 -9.23 4.17
C SER A 260 11.40 -10.62 4.65
N SER A 261 10.68 -11.69 4.32
CA SER A 261 10.93 -13.07 4.76
C SER A 261 11.65 -13.95 3.72
N GLY A 262 11.87 -13.45 2.51
CA GLY A 262 12.66 -14.11 1.46
C GLY A 262 13.99 -13.38 1.18
N PRO A 263 14.96 -14.03 0.50
CA PRO A 263 16.19 -13.37 0.06
C PRO A 263 15.87 -12.22 -0.90
N PRO A 264 16.67 -11.14 -0.94
CA PRO A 264 16.35 -9.93 -1.71
C PRO A 264 16.21 -10.16 -3.22
N ALA A 265 16.84 -11.20 -3.77
CA ALA A 265 16.66 -11.62 -5.17
C ALA A 265 15.22 -12.12 -5.49
N SER A 266 14.41 -12.45 -4.47
CA SER A 266 12.99 -12.84 -4.60
C SER A 266 12.01 -11.65 -4.46
N ALA A 267 12.52 -10.42 -4.38
CA ALA A 267 11.73 -9.19 -4.36
C ALA A 267 11.53 -8.60 -5.78
N THR A 268 11.61 -9.44 -6.81
CA THR A 268 11.12 -9.15 -8.16
C THR A 268 9.65 -8.75 -8.12
N ALA A 269 9.24 -7.87 -9.04
CA ALA A 269 7.83 -7.57 -9.27
C ALA A 269 7.18 -8.74 -10.02
N THR A 270 6.94 -9.86 -9.34
CA THR A 270 6.04 -10.90 -9.83
C THR A 270 4.67 -10.28 -10.03
N ARG A 271 4.25 -10.16 -11.29
CA ARG A 271 2.94 -9.61 -11.65
C ARG A 271 1.85 -10.39 -10.91
N ALA A 272 0.83 -9.70 -10.41
CA ALA A 272 -0.30 -10.37 -9.78
C ALA A 272 -0.92 -11.38 -10.76
N ALA A 273 -1.25 -12.56 -10.26
CA ALA A 273 -1.94 -13.57 -11.05
C ALA A 273 -3.45 -13.44 -10.81
N GLY A 274 -4.25 -13.81 -11.80
CA GLY A 274 -5.70 -13.76 -11.65
C GLY A 274 -6.43 -14.54 -12.71
N ARG A 275 -7.60 -15.05 -12.33
CA ARG A 275 -8.55 -15.71 -13.22
C ARG A 275 -9.89 -15.02 -13.06
N ALA A 276 -10.60 -14.83 -14.17
CA ALA A 276 -11.99 -14.43 -14.15
C ALA A 276 -12.70 -14.99 -15.38
N ALA A 277 -13.98 -15.29 -15.25
CA ALA A 277 -14.85 -15.78 -16.32
C ALA A 277 -16.26 -15.20 -16.17
N ALA A 278 -16.97 -15.10 -17.29
CA ALA A 278 -18.37 -14.66 -17.31
C ALA A 278 -19.21 -15.61 -18.17
N SER A 279 -20.46 -15.80 -17.76
CA SER A 279 -21.50 -16.56 -18.43
C SER A 279 -22.84 -15.85 -18.26
N ALA A 280 -23.87 -16.24 -19.01
CA ALA A 280 -25.19 -15.58 -19.04
C ALA A 280 -26.00 -15.66 -17.72
N GLY A 281 -25.38 -16.09 -16.62
CA GLY A 281 -25.96 -16.01 -15.28
C GLY A 281 -24.94 -16.07 -14.13
N GLU A 282 -23.64 -15.96 -14.41
CA GLU A 282 -22.58 -16.01 -13.39
C GLU A 282 -21.32 -15.25 -13.84
N VAL A 283 -20.70 -14.49 -12.95
CA VAL A 283 -19.32 -13.98 -13.09
C VAL A 283 -18.46 -14.53 -11.96
N THR A 284 -17.34 -15.18 -12.28
CA THR A 284 -16.40 -15.72 -11.29
C THR A 284 -15.04 -15.04 -11.38
N PHE A 285 -14.33 -14.93 -10.26
CA PHE A 285 -12.94 -14.45 -10.22
C PHE A 285 -12.15 -14.93 -9.00
N SER A 286 -10.83 -14.98 -9.18
CA SER A 286 -9.82 -15.20 -8.14
C SER A 286 -8.62 -14.28 -8.41
N GLU A 287 -8.29 -13.41 -7.45
CA GLU A 287 -7.11 -12.53 -7.46
C GLU A 287 -6.02 -13.15 -6.56
N ALA A 288 -5.03 -13.75 -7.21
CA ALA A 288 -3.87 -14.35 -6.57
C ALA A 288 -2.76 -13.30 -6.41
N ALA A 289 -2.73 -12.69 -5.22
CA ALA A 289 -1.63 -11.83 -4.82
C ALA A 289 -0.32 -12.65 -4.76
N PRO A 290 0.82 -12.14 -5.29
CA PRO A 290 2.09 -12.88 -5.32
C PRO A 290 2.57 -13.35 -3.93
N ARG A 291 2.12 -12.66 -2.88
CA ARG A 291 2.24 -13.03 -1.47
C ARG A 291 0.95 -12.62 -0.75
N LEU A 292 0.57 -13.36 0.29
CA LEU A 292 -0.63 -13.08 1.08
C LEU A 292 -0.37 -11.92 2.05
N ASN A 293 -1.25 -10.91 2.03
CA ASN A 293 -1.09 -9.66 2.78
C ASN A 293 -1.97 -9.62 4.03
N ALA A 294 -1.51 -9.03 5.11
CA ALA A 294 -2.37 -8.61 6.23
C ALA A 294 -2.32 -7.07 6.37
N PRO A 295 -3.46 -6.36 6.33
CA PRO A 295 -4.77 -6.79 5.85
C PRO A 295 -4.77 -7.09 4.32
N SER A 296 -5.91 -7.50 3.79
CA SER A 296 -6.11 -7.72 2.34
C SER A 296 -5.75 -6.50 1.48
N PRO A 297 -5.24 -6.68 0.23
CA PRO A 297 -5.13 -5.59 -0.75
C PRO A 297 -6.49 -5.01 -1.17
N ARG A 298 -7.61 -5.67 -0.87
CA ARG A 298 -8.97 -5.21 -1.18
C ARG A 298 -9.80 -4.93 0.08
N TYR A 299 -10.81 -4.08 -0.09
CA TYR A 299 -11.82 -3.76 0.92
C TYR A 299 -13.22 -3.96 0.32
N LEU A 300 -14.06 -4.77 0.95
CA LEU A 300 -15.44 -4.95 0.48
C LEU A 300 -16.31 -3.77 0.91
N VAL A 301 -17.24 -3.31 0.08
CA VAL A 301 -18.21 -2.26 0.44
C VAL A 301 -19.46 -2.35 -0.43
N HIS A 302 -20.62 -2.03 0.15
CA HIS A 302 -21.86 -1.77 -0.60
C HIS A 302 -22.22 -0.28 -0.47
N LEU A 303 -22.40 0.39 -1.61
CA LEU A 303 -22.69 1.81 -1.74
C LEU A 303 -24.12 2.03 -2.26
N VAL A 304 -24.98 2.65 -1.44
CA VAL A 304 -26.41 2.86 -1.73
C VAL A 304 -26.81 4.32 -1.55
N ALA A 305 -27.24 4.96 -2.64
CA ALA A 305 -27.79 6.33 -2.69
C ALA A 305 -28.60 6.53 -4.00
N PRO A 306 -29.29 7.65 -4.22
CA PRO A 306 -29.92 7.92 -5.53
C PRO A 306 -28.91 7.83 -6.69
N GLY A 307 -29.10 6.87 -7.59
CA GLY A 307 -28.19 6.59 -8.70
C GLY A 307 -27.01 5.64 -8.39
N TRP A 308 -26.94 5.07 -7.18
CA TRP A 308 -25.90 4.14 -6.73
C TRP A 308 -26.52 2.97 -5.95
N ASN A 309 -26.25 1.74 -6.38
CA ASN A 309 -26.65 0.53 -5.65
C ASN A 309 -25.66 -0.58 -6.02
N VAL A 310 -24.42 -0.49 -5.52
CA VAL A 310 -23.26 -1.23 -6.04
C VAL A 310 -22.43 -1.85 -4.91
N ILE A 311 -22.18 -3.15 -5.00
CA ILE A 311 -21.41 -3.93 -4.01
C ILE A 311 -20.21 -4.59 -4.66
N GLY A 312 -19.07 -4.56 -3.98
CA GLY A 312 -17.85 -5.11 -4.55
C GLY A 312 -16.57 -4.90 -3.74
N ALA A 313 -15.46 -5.27 -4.36
CA ALA A 313 -14.11 -5.07 -3.85
C ALA A 313 -13.52 -3.76 -4.40
N ALA A 314 -13.23 -2.82 -3.50
CA ALA A 314 -12.49 -1.60 -3.78
C ALA A 314 -10.99 -1.75 -3.43
N ALA A 315 -10.15 -0.91 -4.02
CA ALA A 315 -8.88 -0.57 -3.40
C ALA A 315 -9.14 0.23 -2.11
N PRO A 316 -8.49 -0.06 -0.97
CA PRO A 316 -8.75 0.59 0.33
C PRO A 316 -8.49 2.12 0.41
N TRP A 317 -8.11 2.75 -0.70
CA TRP A 317 -7.72 4.15 -0.81
C TRP A 317 -8.39 4.88 -1.98
N LEU A 318 -9.38 4.26 -2.65
CA LEU A 318 -10.11 4.83 -3.79
C LEU A 318 -11.64 4.74 -3.60
N PRO A 319 -12.41 5.69 -4.16
CA PRO A 319 -13.87 5.63 -4.21
C PRO A 319 -14.41 4.61 -5.24
N GLY A 320 -15.65 4.18 -5.07
CA GLY A 320 -16.32 3.20 -5.94
C GLY A 320 -15.91 1.75 -5.65
N VAL A 321 -16.22 0.80 -6.54
CA VAL A 321 -15.73 -0.60 -6.47
C VAL A 321 -15.09 -1.06 -7.79
N ALA A 322 -13.96 -1.73 -7.71
CA ALA A 322 -13.23 -2.17 -8.91
C ALA A 322 -13.81 -3.47 -9.49
N TYR A 323 -14.33 -4.37 -8.64
CA TYR A 323 -14.85 -5.70 -8.98
C TYR A 323 -16.17 -5.88 -8.24
N GLY A 324 -17.22 -6.40 -8.85
CA GLY A 324 -18.50 -6.57 -8.16
C GLY A 324 -19.71 -6.53 -9.09
N HIS A 325 -20.82 -6.07 -8.56
CA HIS A 325 -22.05 -5.88 -9.31
C HIS A 325 -22.89 -4.73 -8.75
N ASN A 326 -23.80 -4.22 -9.57
CA ASN A 326 -24.91 -3.40 -9.12
C ASN A 326 -26.22 -4.21 -9.19
N ASP A 327 -27.37 -3.54 -9.28
CA ASP A 327 -28.68 -4.19 -9.39
C ASP A 327 -28.96 -4.82 -10.76
N ARG A 328 -28.05 -4.64 -11.73
CA ARG A 328 -28.31 -4.86 -13.16
C ARG A 328 -27.19 -5.61 -13.88
N VAL A 329 -25.92 -5.31 -13.59
CA VAL A 329 -24.73 -5.85 -14.27
C VAL A 329 -23.66 -6.31 -13.28
N ALA A 330 -22.84 -7.27 -13.68
CA ALA A 330 -21.73 -7.82 -12.91
C ALA A 330 -20.42 -7.80 -13.70
N TRP A 331 -19.30 -7.50 -13.05
CA TRP A 331 -17.99 -7.48 -13.67
C TRP A 331 -16.87 -7.90 -12.70
N ALA A 332 -15.80 -8.41 -13.29
CA ALA A 332 -14.51 -8.58 -12.64
C ALA A 332 -13.40 -8.21 -13.63
N MET A 333 -12.20 -7.94 -13.11
CA MET A 333 -11.03 -7.72 -13.94
C MET A 333 -9.87 -8.63 -13.56
N MET A 334 -8.92 -8.82 -14.47
CA MET A 334 -7.64 -9.46 -14.18
C MET A 334 -6.50 -8.72 -14.90
N PRO A 335 -5.27 -8.71 -14.35
CA PRO A 335 -4.11 -8.19 -15.06
C PRO A 335 -3.89 -8.93 -16.39
N ILE A 336 -3.42 -8.18 -17.38
CA ILE A 336 -2.99 -8.67 -18.69
C ILE A 336 -1.61 -8.13 -19.02
N ASP A 337 -0.90 -8.87 -19.87
CA ASP A 337 0.37 -8.48 -20.44
C ASP A 337 0.13 -7.52 -21.61
N VAL A 338 0.40 -6.23 -21.40
CA VAL A 338 0.44 -5.19 -22.44
C VAL A 338 1.80 -4.51 -22.27
N ASP A 339 2.52 -4.36 -23.37
CA ASP A 339 3.76 -3.59 -23.40
C ASP A 339 3.45 -2.10 -23.13
N THR A 340 3.88 -1.61 -21.97
CA THR A 340 3.60 -0.24 -21.51
C THR A 340 4.82 0.53 -21.03
N GLN A 341 6.03 -0.08 -21.05
CA GLN A 341 7.28 0.54 -20.57
C GLN A 341 8.49 0.09 -21.41
N ASP A 342 9.14 1.03 -22.10
CA ASP A 342 10.39 0.79 -22.82
C ASP A 342 11.62 1.23 -21.99
N VAL A 343 12.79 0.64 -22.26
CA VAL A 343 14.10 1.08 -21.74
C VAL A 343 15.05 1.50 -22.87
N TYR A 344 15.11 2.80 -23.12
CA TYR A 344 16.00 3.38 -24.13
C TYR A 344 17.41 3.64 -23.58
N VAL A 345 18.43 3.40 -24.41
CA VAL A 345 19.83 3.79 -24.15
C VAL A 345 20.18 4.96 -25.07
N GLU A 346 20.39 6.14 -24.50
CA GLU A 346 20.56 7.40 -25.23
C GLU A 346 21.94 8.01 -24.98
N ARG A 347 22.53 8.71 -25.96
CA ARG A 347 23.82 9.40 -25.78
C ARG A 347 23.61 10.79 -25.21
N THR A 348 24.25 11.08 -24.08
CA THR A 348 24.13 12.38 -23.39
C THR A 348 24.71 13.56 -24.17
N SER A 349 25.50 13.29 -25.22
CA SER A 349 26.04 14.30 -26.14
C SER A 349 25.09 14.67 -27.29
N THR A 350 24.07 13.86 -27.58
CA THR A 350 23.12 14.11 -28.68
C THR A 350 21.70 14.34 -28.20
N THR A 351 21.31 13.76 -27.05
CA THR A 351 19.99 13.98 -26.45
C THR A 351 20.15 14.84 -25.18
N PRO A 352 19.90 16.16 -25.25
CA PRO A 352 19.92 17.01 -24.06
C PRO A 352 18.76 16.65 -23.13
N ALA A 353 19.02 16.65 -21.83
CA ALA A 353 18.00 16.35 -20.82
C ALA A 353 17.35 17.63 -20.28
N THR A 354 16.03 17.63 -20.19
CA THR A 354 15.28 18.58 -19.35
C THR A 354 15.50 18.20 -17.90
N VAL A 355 15.83 19.17 -17.04
CA VAL A 355 16.11 18.94 -15.61
C VAL A 355 15.20 19.80 -14.74
N VAL A 356 14.48 19.16 -13.83
CA VAL A 356 13.58 19.79 -12.85
C VAL A 356 14.06 19.47 -11.44
N GLY A 357 14.08 20.47 -10.55
CA GLY A 357 14.37 20.29 -9.13
C GLY A 357 13.13 19.87 -8.34
N ASP A 358 13.27 18.90 -7.43
CA ASP A 358 12.24 18.49 -6.46
C ASP A 358 12.90 18.33 -5.07
N ARG A 359 12.10 18.27 -3.99
CA ARG A 359 12.58 18.18 -2.61
C ARG A 359 11.76 17.19 -1.78
N ILE A 360 12.44 16.31 -1.04
CA ILE A 360 11.82 15.37 -0.09
C ILE A 360 12.20 15.71 1.36
N ARG A 361 11.26 15.54 2.29
CA ARG A 361 11.54 15.64 3.74
C ARG A 361 12.03 14.28 4.22
N VAL A 362 13.09 14.26 5.03
CA VAL A 362 13.71 13.02 5.55
C VAL A 362 13.70 13.04 7.07
N LYS A 363 13.18 11.99 7.71
CA LYS A 363 13.18 11.84 9.17
C LYS A 363 14.60 11.98 9.74
N GLY A 364 14.76 12.88 10.71
CA GLY A 364 16.05 13.20 11.32
C GLY A 364 16.88 14.28 10.60
N ARG A 365 16.39 14.87 9.50
CA ARG A 365 16.95 16.09 8.91
C ARG A 365 16.03 17.29 9.17
N ALA A 366 16.60 18.46 9.38
CA ALA A 366 15.85 19.71 9.48
C ALA A 366 15.36 20.17 8.09
N ASP A 367 16.28 20.26 7.13
CA ASP A 367 16.00 20.73 5.77
C ASP A 367 15.53 19.61 4.82
N PRO A 368 14.58 19.90 3.91
CA PRO A 368 14.24 18.99 2.81
C PRO A 368 15.42 18.80 1.86
N LEU A 369 15.79 17.55 1.61
CA LEU A 369 16.81 17.16 0.64
C LEU A 369 16.34 17.52 -0.77
N ALA A 370 17.09 18.39 -1.44
CA ALA A 370 16.88 18.68 -2.86
C ALA A 370 17.53 17.61 -3.73
N PHE A 371 16.88 17.28 -4.84
CA PHE A 371 17.37 16.38 -5.87
C PHE A 371 16.90 16.83 -7.25
N GLN A 372 17.45 16.22 -8.31
CA GLN A 372 17.11 16.52 -9.69
C GLN A 372 16.43 15.33 -10.35
N ILE A 373 15.38 15.64 -11.12
CA ILE A 373 14.66 14.73 -12.01
C ILE A 373 15.04 15.16 -13.42
N ALA A 374 15.63 14.24 -14.18
CA ALA A 374 16.07 14.48 -15.54
C ALA A 374 15.28 13.61 -16.52
N SER A 375 14.89 14.17 -17.65
CA SER A 375 14.09 13.49 -18.68
C SER A 375 14.55 13.88 -20.08
N THR A 376 14.29 13.02 -21.05
CA THR A 376 14.43 13.28 -22.49
C THR A 376 13.04 13.18 -23.13
N PRO A 377 12.86 13.50 -24.43
CA PRO A 377 11.56 13.38 -25.09
C PRO A 377 10.92 11.98 -25.04
N ARG A 378 11.68 10.93 -24.73
CA ARG A 378 11.18 9.55 -24.59
C ARG A 378 10.69 9.20 -23.17
N GLY A 379 11.14 9.89 -22.13
CA GLY A 379 10.84 9.51 -20.75
C GLY A 379 11.84 10.01 -19.72
N VAL A 380 11.89 9.35 -18.56
CA VAL A 380 12.75 9.77 -17.43
C VAL A 380 14.06 9.01 -17.38
N ILE A 381 15.15 9.72 -17.14
CA ILE A 381 16.47 9.13 -16.92
C ILE A 381 16.45 8.44 -15.54
N VAL A 382 16.58 7.12 -15.52
CA VAL A 382 16.66 6.31 -14.28
C VAL A 382 18.10 6.05 -13.86
N SER A 383 19.04 5.99 -14.80
CA SER A 383 20.48 5.81 -14.54
C SER A 383 21.33 6.46 -15.63
N THR A 384 22.63 6.66 -15.38
CA THR A 384 23.59 7.25 -16.34
C THR A 384 24.97 6.60 -16.23
N ASP A 385 25.55 6.20 -17.36
CA ASP A 385 26.97 5.85 -17.48
C ASP A 385 27.74 7.10 -17.95
N ARG A 386 28.55 7.68 -17.05
CA ARG A 386 29.33 8.89 -17.35
C ARG A 386 30.61 8.62 -18.13
N GLU A 387 31.13 7.39 -18.11
CA GLU A 387 32.35 7.03 -18.83
C GLU A 387 32.05 6.77 -20.31
N ARG A 388 30.89 6.19 -20.61
CA ARG A 388 30.40 5.92 -21.98
C ARG A 388 29.52 7.03 -22.56
N GLY A 389 29.15 8.02 -21.74
CA GLY A 389 28.27 9.13 -22.13
C GLY A 389 26.85 8.68 -22.46
N LEU A 390 26.28 7.79 -21.63
CA LEU A 390 24.97 7.17 -21.84
C LEU A 390 23.99 7.54 -20.72
N ALA A 391 22.72 7.72 -21.08
CA ALA A 391 21.58 7.77 -20.19
C ALA A 391 20.67 6.56 -20.45
N TYR A 392 20.17 5.96 -19.37
CA TYR A 392 19.16 4.91 -19.41
C TYR A 392 17.81 5.56 -19.10
N VAL A 393 16.89 5.53 -20.05
CA VAL A 393 15.63 6.27 -20.04
C VAL A 393 14.46 5.31 -20.04
N VAL A 394 13.58 5.41 -19.05
CA VAL A 394 12.30 4.68 -19.05
C VAL A 394 11.23 5.57 -19.66
N GLY A 395 10.75 5.18 -20.84
CA GLY A 395 9.50 5.67 -21.40
C GLY A 395 8.37 4.78 -20.94
N TRP A 396 7.20 5.33 -20.59
CA TRP A 396 6.04 4.50 -20.25
C TRP A 396 4.72 5.25 -20.42
N ARG A 397 3.63 4.50 -20.67
CA ARG A 397 2.29 5.04 -20.92
C ARG A 397 1.73 5.88 -19.77
N GLY A 398 2.24 5.70 -18.53
CA GLY A 398 1.78 6.46 -17.37
C GLY A 398 2.18 7.95 -17.32
N PHE A 399 3.04 8.39 -18.24
CA PHE A 399 3.24 9.84 -18.47
C PHE A 399 2.11 10.51 -19.26
N GLU A 400 1.05 9.79 -19.62
CA GLU A 400 -0.16 10.35 -20.22
C GLU A 400 -1.24 10.69 -19.15
N PRO A 401 -2.19 11.60 -19.48
CA PRO A 401 -3.40 11.82 -18.68
C PRO A 401 -4.24 10.54 -18.55
N GLY A 402 -4.84 10.29 -17.39
CA GLY A 402 -5.74 9.15 -17.16
C GLY A 402 -5.08 7.86 -16.68
N ALA A 403 -3.81 7.90 -16.31
CA ALA A 403 -3.04 6.71 -15.91
C ALA A 403 -3.05 6.38 -14.40
N ALA A 404 -3.82 7.09 -13.58
CA ALA A 404 -4.02 6.70 -12.18
C ALA A 404 -4.82 5.40 -12.07
N ALA A 405 -4.35 4.48 -11.22
CA ALA A 405 -4.92 3.15 -11.10
C ALA A 405 -6.36 3.20 -10.54
N GLU A 406 -7.27 2.45 -11.17
CA GLU A 406 -8.64 2.16 -10.74
C GLU A 406 -9.58 3.39 -10.49
N MET A 407 -9.10 4.63 -10.65
CA MET A 407 -9.87 5.88 -10.49
C MET A 407 -11.10 6.03 -11.42
N ALA A 408 -11.19 5.21 -12.48
CA ALA A 408 -12.35 5.16 -13.37
C ALA A 408 -13.49 4.24 -12.87
N ALA A 409 -13.28 3.49 -11.77
CA ALA A 409 -14.28 2.57 -11.21
C ALA A 409 -15.67 3.21 -10.96
N PRO A 410 -15.80 4.44 -10.41
CA PRO A 410 -17.10 5.10 -10.25
C PRO A 410 -17.87 5.38 -11.55
N ALA A 411 -17.23 5.31 -12.72
CA ALA A 411 -17.92 5.35 -14.00
C ALA A 411 -18.52 3.97 -14.37
N ILE A 412 -17.82 2.89 -14.02
CA ILE A 412 -18.22 1.50 -14.26
C ILE A 412 -19.36 1.09 -13.33
N ASP A 413 -19.27 1.48 -12.05
CA ASP A 413 -20.25 1.21 -10.97
C ASP A 413 -21.71 1.47 -11.36
N ARG A 414 -21.95 2.45 -12.23
CA ARG A 414 -23.28 2.91 -12.66
C ARG A 414 -23.77 2.31 -13.97
N ALA A 415 -22.99 1.44 -14.63
CA ALA A 415 -23.37 0.85 -15.90
C ALA A 415 -24.65 0.00 -15.77
N ARG A 416 -25.61 0.15 -16.68
CA ARG A 416 -26.88 -0.61 -16.68
C ARG A 416 -27.06 -1.48 -17.92
N THR A 417 -26.12 -1.41 -18.86
CA THR A 417 -26.09 -2.15 -20.12
C THR A 417 -24.64 -2.37 -20.55
N LEU A 418 -24.42 -3.30 -21.49
CA LEU A 418 -23.10 -3.51 -22.10
C LEU A 418 -22.60 -2.28 -22.87
N ALA A 419 -23.51 -1.40 -23.33
CA ALA A 419 -23.14 -0.13 -23.95
C ALA A 419 -22.58 0.87 -22.92
N ASP A 420 -23.25 1.03 -21.78
CA ASP A 420 -22.76 1.89 -20.68
C ASP A 420 -21.42 1.39 -20.15
N PHE A 421 -21.28 0.08 -19.97
CA PHE A 421 -20.05 -0.55 -19.49
C PHE A 421 -18.89 -0.32 -20.45
N ARG A 422 -19.11 -0.50 -21.75
CA ARG A 422 -18.11 -0.21 -22.79
C ARG A 422 -17.72 1.27 -22.85
N ALA A 423 -18.68 2.18 -22.66
CA ALA A 423 -18.40 3.61 -22.57
C ALA A 423 -17.57 3.95 -21.32
N ALA A 424 -17.96 3.43 -20.15
CA ALA A 424 -17.23 3.61 -18.89
C ALA A 424 -15.79 3.09 -18.97
N LEU A 425 -15.56 1.95 -19.62
CA LEU A 425 -14.22 1.40 -19.84
C LEU A 425 -13.29 2.30 -20.68
N THR A 426 -13.79 3.27 -21.44
CA THR A 426 -12.92 4.23 -22.16
C THR A 426 -12.16 5.18 -21.22
N HIS A 427 -12.63 5.34 -19.98
CA HIS A 427 -11.98 6.13 -18.93
C HIS A 427 -10.89 5.35 -18.18
N TRP A 428 -10.87 4.02 -18.30
CA TRP A 428 -9.81 3.19 -17.75
C TRP A 428 -8.63 3.16 -18.74
N LYS A 429 -7.43 3.54 -18.31
CA LYS A 429 -6.22 3.49 -19.16
C LYS A 429 -5.09 2.66 -18.58
N MET A 430 -4.90 2.68 -17.25
CA MET A 430 -3.85 1.94 -16.55
C MET A 430 -4.34 1.50 -15.15
N PRO A 431 -3.81 0.40 -14.57
CA PRO A 431 -2.99 -0.63 -15.23
C PRO A 431 -3.76 -1.34 -16.34
N ALA A 432 -3.05 -2.09 -17.19
CA ALA A 432 -3.68 -2.93 -18.19
C ALA A 432 -4.53 -4.05 -17.53
N ARG A 433 -5.79 -4.16 -17.94
CA ARG A 433 -6.76 -5.11 -17.39
C ARG A 433 -7.60 -5.76 -18.49
N ARG A 434 -7.83 -7.06 -18.38
CA ARG A 434 -8.99 -7.70 -18.99
C ARG A 434 -10.17 -7.52 -18.07
N PHE A 435 -11.29 -7.07 -18.60
CA PHE A 435 -12.58 -7.09 -17.94
C PHE A 435 -13.42 -8.26 -18.47
N VAL A 436 -14.13 -8.93 -17.57
CA VAL A 436 -15.23 -9.85 -17.89
C VAL A 436 -16.53 -9.24 -17.37
N TYR A 437 -17.61 -9.44 -18.12
CA TYR A 437 -18.91 -8.81 -17.88
C TYR A 437 -20.05 -9.79 -18.14
N ALA A 438 -21.09 -9.71 -17.32
CA ALA A 438 -22.42 -10.24 -17.65
C ALA A 438 -23.53 -9.28 -17.15
N ASP A 439 -24.74 -9.38 -17.71
CA ASP A 439 -25.92 -8.67 -17.20
C ASP A 439 -27.18 -9.53 -17.12
N ALA A 440 -28.20 -8.97 -16.46
CA ALA A 440 -29.49 -9.63 -16.24
C ALA A 440 -30.31 -9.89 -17.53
N ASP A 441 -29.93 -9.33 -18.68
CA ASP A 441 -30.51 -9.69 -19.99
C ASP A 441 -29.79 -10.90 -20.63
N GLY A 442 -28.73 -11.42 -19.98
CA GLY A 442 -27.95 -12.56 -20.44
C GLY A 442 -26.81 -12.21 -21.40
N HIS A 443 -26.49 -10.92 -21.61
CA HIS A 443 -25.30 -10.56 -22.39
C HIS A 443 -24.03 -10.97 -21.62
N VAL A 444 -23.01 -11.39 -22.36
CA VAL A 444 -21.68 -11.72 -21.83
C VAL A 444 -20.64 -11.02 -22.69
N ALA A 445 -19.63 -10.43 -22.07
CA ALA A 445 -18.52 -9.79 -22.78
C ALA A 445 -17.18 -9.99 -22.08
N VAL A 446 -16.12 -9.89 -22.88
CA VAL A 446 -14.72 -9.81 -22.44
C VAL A 446 -14.08 -8.66 -23.20
N GLN A 447 -13.33 -7.80 -22.52
CA GLN A 447 -12.67 -6.64 -23.13
C GLN A 447 -11.32 -6.35 -22.47
N ASP A 448 -10.27 -6.25 -23.28
CA ASP A 448 -8.94 -5.81 -22.83
C ASP A 448 -8.84 -4.28 -22.88
N VAL A 449 -8.33 -3.67 -21.82
CA VAL A 449 -8.18 -2.22 -21.66
C VAL A 449 -6.79 -1.88 -21.09
N PRO A 450 -5.91 -1.19 -21.83
CA PRO A 450 -6.07 -0.82 -23.24
C PRO A 450 -6.10 -2.07 -24.14
N ALA A 451 -6.62 -1.91 -25.36
CA ALA A 451 -6.71 -3.01 -26.31
C ALA A 451 -5.32 -3.54 -26.72
N ALA A 452 -5.28 -4.79 -27.18
CA ALA A 452 -4.09 -5.55 -27.63
C ALA A 452 -3.23 -6.24 -26.54
N GLY A 453 -3.76 -6.45 -25.33
CA GLY A 453 -3.10 -7.28 -24.32
C GLY A 453 -3.22 -8.79 -24.52
N ARG A 454 -2.41 -9.54 -23.78
CA ARG A 454 -2.40 -11.01 -23.74
C ARG A 454 -2.68 -11.49 -22.31
N LEU A 455 -3.38 -12.62 -22.16
CA LEU A 455 -3.35 -13.34 -20.89
C LEU A 455 -1.97 -13.98 -20.71
N ARG A 456 -1.38 -13.80 -19.54
CA ARG A 456 -0.11 -14.42 -19.15
C ARG A 456 -0.35 -15.24 -17.90
N GLU A 457 -0.34 -16.57 -18.05
CA GLU A 457 -0.35 -17.46 -16.90
C GLU A 457 1.01 -17.36 -16.20
N ALA A 458 1.02 -16.81 -14.99
CA ALA A 458 2.19 -16.91 -14.14
C ALA A 458 2.40 -18.40 -13.79
N PRO A 459 3.60 -18.97 -13.98
CA PRO A 459 3.85 -20.34 -13.56
C PRO A 459 3.69 -20.43 -12.04
N ALA A 460 2.81 -21.32 -11.59
CA ALA A 460 2.60 -21.58 -10.17
C ALA A 460 3.82 -22.31 -9.58
N GLU A 461 4.85 -21.54 -9.21
CA GLU A 461 5.94 -22.04 -8.38
C GLU A 461 5.34 -22.66 -7.11
N ARG A 462 5.75 -23.88 -6.78
CA ARG A 462 5.18 -24.64 -5.67
C ARG A 462 5.62 -24.02 -4.34
N ALA A 463 4.85 -23.03 -3.88
CA ALA A 463 4.95 -22.44 -2.57
C ALA A 463 4.86 -23.50 -1.47
N ALA A 464 5.33 -23.14 -0.26
CA ALA A 464 5.23 -24.01 0.91
C ALA A 464 3.78 -24.46 1.18
N ALA A 465 3.63 -25.66 1.75
CA ALA A 465 2.32 -26.25 2.06
C ALA A 465 1.52 -25.41 3.09
N ASP A 466 2.23 -24.68 3.95
CA ASP A 466 1.67 -23.67 4.86
C ASP A 466 1.93 -22.26 4.31
N ALA A 467 0.93 -21.38 4.47
CA ALA A 467 1.01 -19.98 4.11
C ALA A 467 0.84 -19.07 5.34
N VAL A 468 1.41 -17.87 5.26
CA VAL A 468 1.29 -16.81 6.29
C VAL A 468 0.88 -15.52 5.58
N PHE A 469 -0.17 -14.87 6.08
CA PHE A 469 -0.52 -13.50 5.67
C PHE A 469 0.43 -12.53 6.39
N ALA A 470 1.30 -11.87 5.63
CA ALA A 470 2.34 -11.00 6.17
C ALA A 470 1.81 -9.58 6.41
N HIS A 471 1.93 -9.07 7.64
CA HIS A 471 1.54 -7.70 7.97
C HIS A 471 2.66 -6.69 7.70
N LEU A 472 2.30 -5.45 7.35
CA LEU A 472 3.25 -4.38 7.01
C LEU A 472 4.23 -4.05 8.15
N LEU A 473 3.81 -4.20 9.41
CA LEU A 473 4.67 -4.09 10.59
C LEU A 473 5.35 -5.41 11.00
N GLY A 474 4.92 -6.54 10.44
CA GLY A 474 5.26 -7.92 10.82
C GLY A 474 6.70 -8.37 10.54
N VAL A 475 7.63 -7.41 10.39
CA VAL A 475 9.05 -7.61 10.05
C VAL A 475 9.98 -7.55 11.27
N THR A 476 9.44 -7.34 12.47
CA THR A 476 10.21 -7.35 13.74
C THR A 476 9.59 -8.31 14.75
N PRO A 477 10.36 -8.92 15.69
CA PRO A 477 9.82 -9.89 16.64
C PRO A 477 8.63 -9.40 17.48
N ALA A 478 8.63 -8.13 17.90
CA ALA A 478 7.52 -7.54 18.65
C ALA A 478 6.23 -7.31 17.83
N ALA A 479 6.34 -7.36 16.50
CA ALA A 479 5.25 -7.14 15.55
C ALA A 479 4.90 -8.37 14.69
N LEU A 480 5.70 -9.44 14.72
CA LEU A 480 5.37 -10.75 14.12
C LEU A 480 3.95 -11.21 14.48
N ARG A 481 3.47 -10.87 15.68
CA ARG A 481 2.11 -11.18 16.13
C ARG A 481 1.02 -10.73 15.16
N PHE A 482 1.22 -9.65 14.38
CA PHE A 482 0.24 -9.14 13.42
C PHE A 482 0.07 -10.06 12.18
N ASN A 483 1.02 -10.96 11.90
CA ASN A 483 0.88 -11.93 10.82
C ASN A 483 -0.21 -12.94 11.18
N VAL A 484 -0.89 -13.49 10.16
CA VAL A 484 -1.94 -14.50 10.34
C VAL A 484 -1.46 -15.84 9.76
N GLY A 485 -1.59 -16.91 10.55
CA GLY A 485 -1.09 -18.25 10.22
C GLY A 485 0.12 -18.68 11.05
N PRO A 486 0.82 -19.77 10.67
CA PRO A 486 0.63 -20.55 9.43
C PRO A 486 -0.75 -21.20 9.30
N LEU A 487 -1.20 -21.35 8.05
CA LEU A 487 -2.44 -22.01 7.65
C LEU A 487 -2.18 -22.91 6.43
N PRO A 488 -2.81 -24.10 6.33
CA PRO A 488 -2.74 -24.93 5.13
C PRO A 488 -3.16 -24.18 3.87
N ARG A 489 -2.39 -24.34 2.79
CA ARG A 489 -2.56 -23.61 1.53
C ARG A 489 -3.61 -24.33 0.64
N PRO A 490 -4.72 -23.67 0.26
CA PRO A 490 -5.74 -24.25 -0.60
C PRO A 490 -5.24 -24.42 -2.05
N PRO A 491 -5.92 -25.22 -2.90
CA PRO A 491 -5.52 -25.44 -4.31
C PRO A 491 -5.59 -24.20 -5.20
N ASP A 492 -6.51 -23.27 -4.89
CA ASP A 492 -6.55 -21.90 -5.41
C ASP A 492 -6.22 -20.98 -4.23
N ASP A 493 -5.04 -20.36 -4.24
CA ASP A 493 -4.54 -19.51 -3.15
C ASP A 493 -5.04 -18.06 -3.20
N GLY A 494 -5.95 -17.74 -4.13
CA GLY A 494 -6.56 -16.42 -4.30
C GLY A 494 -6.94 -15.77 -2.99
N GLN A 495 -6.31 -14.63 -2.68
CA GLN A 495 -6.55 -13.89 -1.44
C GLN A 495 -7.95 -13.25 -1.46
N VAL A 496 -8.42 -12.90 -2.66
CA VAL A 496 -9.74 -12.33 -2.91
C VAL A 496 -10.39 -13.15 -4.02
N ARG A 497 -11.57 -13.69 -3.76
CA ARG A 497 -12.31 -14.57 -4.70
C ARG A 497 -13.78 -14.16 -4.72
N GLY A 498 -14.47 -14.44 -5.82
CA GLY A 498 -15.91 -14.18 -5.93
C GLY A 498 -16.63 -15.03 -6.98
N THR A 499 -17.90 -15.30 -6.69
CA THR A 499 -18.89 -15.86 -7.62
C THR A 499 -20.14 -14.99 -7.51
N ILE A 500 -20.44 -14.22 -8.54
CA ILE A 500 -21.61 -13.34 -8.60
C ILE A 500 -22.71 -14.07 -9.37
N ASP A 501 -23.87 -14.26 -8.75
CA ASP A 501 -25.02 -14.97 -9.34
C ASP A 501 -26.06 -13.96 -9.86
N LEU A 502 -26.10 -13.77 -11.18
CA LEU A 502 -26.98 -12.78 -11.81
C LEU A 502 -28.47 -13.20 -11.77
N ARG A 503 -28.79 -14.43 -11.35
CA ARG A 503 -30.17 -14.88 -11.16
C ARG A 503 -30.70 -14.56 -9.77
N SER A 504 -29.83 -14.23 -8.82
CA SER A 504 -30.18 -13.77 -7.48
C SER A 504 -28.95 -13.18 -6.80
N TRP A 505 -28.88 -11.85 -6.74
CA TRP A 505 -27.73 -11.12 -6.22
C TRP A 505 -27.29 -11.60 -4.81
N ASP A 506 -28.24 -11.91 -3.92
CA ASP A 506 -27.98 -12.42 -2.56
C ASP A 506 -27.42 -13.87 -2.50
N ARG A 507 -27.41 -14.60 -3.62
CA ARG A 507 -26.69 -15.90 -3.72
C ARG A 507 -25.22 -15.73 -4.10
N SER A 508 -24.81 -14.51 -4.48
CA SER A 508 -23.41 -14.20 -4.74
C SER A 508 -22.55 -14.49 -3.52
N ARG A 509 -21.29 -14.84 -3.76
CA ARG A 509 -20.31 -15.18 -2.74
C ARG A 509 -18.98 -14.48 -3.00
N MET A 510 -18.27 -14.22 -1.90
CA MET A 510 -17.02 -13.49 -1.87
C MET A 510 -16.08 -14.10 -0.83
N LEU A 511 -14.79 -13.82 -0.99
CA LEU A 511 -13.77 -13.97 0.04
C LEU A 511 -12.87 -12.74 0.03
N ASN A 512 -12.52 -12.24 1.21
CA ASN A 512 -11.54 -11.16 1.38
C ASN A 512 -10.58 -11.50 2.53
N ALA A 513 -9.63 -12.39 2.29
CA ALA A 513 -8.75 -12.93 3.33
C ALA A 513 -7.58 -11.96 3.66
N PRO A 514 -7.03 -11.94 4.89
CA PRO A 514 -7.41 -12.76 6.05
C PRO A 514 -8.66 -12.24 6.75
N GLY A 515 -9.05 -10.99 6.52
CA GLY A 515 -10.20 -10.33 7.13
C GLY A 515 -10.42 -8.94 6.55
N GLN A 516 -11.57 -8.36 6.86
CA GLN A 516 -12.06 -7.10 6.30
C GLN A 516 -11.42 -5.85 6.96
N SER A 517 -11.03 -5.92 8.24
CA SER A 517 -10.47 -4.80 9.02
C SER A 517 -8.96 -4.94 9.25
N ALA A 518 -8.23 -3.82 9.33
CA ALA A 518 -6.80 -3.82 9.71
C ALA A 518 -6.58 -3.67 11.23
N TRP A 519 -7.61 -3.33 12.00
CA TRP A 519 -7.46 -3.12 13.44
C TRP A 519 -7.38 -4.47 14.16
N ARG A 520 -6.27 -4.72 14.87
CA ARG A 520 -5.96 -6.09 15.33
C ARG A 520 -6.90 -6.70 16.37
N ALA A 521 -7.66 -5.88 17.11
CA ALA A 521 -8.66 -6.37 18.06
C ALA A 521 -10.10 -6.33 17.49
N SER A 522 -10.24 -6.13 16.17
CA SER A 522 -11.49 -6.39 15.45
C SER A 522 -11.74 -7.89 15.35
N ALA A 523 -13.00 -8.31 15.42
CA ALA A 523 -13.39 -9.68 15.06
C ALA A 523 -13.03 -10.00 13.59
N HIS A 524 -13.10 -8.98 12.72
CA HIS A 524 -12.88 -9.11 11.28
C HIS A 524 -11.43 -8.85 10.85
N TYR A 525 -10.45 -9.18 11.70
CA TYR A 525 -9.03 -9.10 11.36
C TYR A 525 -8.52 -10.36 10.63
N ASP A 526 -8.92 -11.54 11.11
CA ASP A 526 -8.48 -12.85 10.62
C ASP A 526 -9.62 -13.90 10.53
N ASP A 527 -10.88 -13.47 10.54
CA ASP A 527 -12.08 -14.31 10.41
C ASP A 527 -12.16 -15.08 9.08
N ALA A 528 -11.91 -14.38 7.97
CA ALA A 528 -11.89 -14.96 6.62
C ALA A 528 -10.66 -15.85 6.35
N ALA A 529 -9.62 -15.86 7.20
CA ALA A 529 -8.40 -16.63 6.97
C ALA A 529 -8.62 -18.15 7.04
N LYS A 530 -9.55 -18.61 7.89
CA LYS A 530 -9.95 -20.03 7.94
C LYS A 530 -10.77 -20.43 6.70
N ALA A 531 -11.71 -19.59 6.29
CA ALA A 531 -12.49 -19.79 5.07
C ALA A 531 -11.59 -19.89 3.83
N TRP A 532 -10.59 -19.00 3.72
CA TRP A 532 -9.55 -19.08 2.68
C TRP A 532 -8.87 -20.45 2.65
N SER A 533 -8.34 -20.90 3.81
CA SER A 533 -7.62 -22.17 3.96
C SER A 533 -8.49 -23.39 3.62
N GLY A 534 -9.78 -23.35 3.96
CA GLY A 534 -10.76 -24.38 3.58
C GLY A 534 -11.24 -24.34 2.13
N GLY A 535 -10.84 -23.34 1.33
CA GLY A 535 -11.36 -23.15 -0.02
C GLY A 535 -12.76 -22.52 -0.09
N GLU A 536 -13.28 -22.00 1.02
CA GLU A 536 -14.65 -21.50 1.15
C GLU A 536 -14.79 -20.03 0.68
N MET A 537 -16.05 -19.60 0.53
CA MET A 537 -16.48 -18.22 0.28
C MET A 537 -17.80 -17.92 1.01
N PHE A 538 -17.90 -16.74 1.60
CA PHE A 538 -19.07 -16.26 2.33
C PHE A 538 -20.09 -15.55 1.42
N PRO A 539 -21.37 -15.41 1.82
CA PRO A 539 -22.36 -14.65 1.05
C PRO A 539 -21.96 -13.18 0.86
N LEU A 540 -22.24 -12.62 -0.31
CA LEU A 540 -22.10 -11.20 -0.62
C LEU A 540 -23.52 -10.58 -0.65
N LEU A 541 -23.93 -10.01 0.47
CA LEU A 541 -25.33 -9.62 0.71
C LEU A 541 -25.68 -8.30 0.03
N PHE A 542 -26.77 -8.27 -0.74
CA PHE A 542 -27.13 -7.14 -1.58
C PHE A 542 -28.50 -6.54 -1.23
N SER A 543 -29.57 -7.33 -1.11
CA SER A 543 -30.88 -6.77 -0.76
C SER A 543 -30.87 -6.23 0.67
N GLU A 544 -31.61 -5.13 0.92
CA GLU A 544 -31.64 -4.54 2.25
C GLU A 544 -32.20 -5.50 3.31
N ASP A 545 -33.13 -6.39 2.96
CA ASP A 545 -33.63 -7.42 3.87
C ASP A 545 -32.56 -8.46 4.20
N ALA A 546 -31.78 -8.93 3.21
CA ALA A 546 -30.67 -9.86 3.45
C ALA A 546 -29.57 -9.23 4.32
N VAL A 547 -29.23 -7.96 4.07
CA VAL A 547 -28.29 -7.17 4.88
C VAL A 547 -28.81 -7.00 6.31
N ARG A 548 -30.07 -6.58 6.50
CA ARG A 548 -30.69 -6.42 7.82
C ARG A 548 -30.75 -7.74 8.60
N ALA A 549 -31.00 -8.87 7.93
CA ALA A 549 -31.06 -10.19 8.55
C ALA A 549 -29.69 -10.74 8.99
N ASN A 550 -28.57 -10.16 8.53
CA ASN A 550 -27.20 -10.56 8.88
C ASN A 550 -26.40 -9.42 9.56
N ALA A 551 -27.07 -8.35 10.00
CA ALA A 551 -26.43 -7.17 10.57
C ALA A 551 -25.92 -7.42 12.01
N GLU A 552 -24.62 -7.26 12.24
CA GLU A 552 -24.01 -7.32 13.58
C GLU A 552 -23.83 -5.94 14.21
N ALA A 553 -23.65 -4.90 13.40
CA ALA A 553 -23.51 -3.53 13.87
C ALA A 553 -24.24 -2.53 12.95
N THR A 554 -24.76 -1.45 13.53
CA THR A 554 -25.28 -0.30 12.79
C THR A 554 -24.76 0.99 13.41
N LEU A 555 -24.15 1.81 12.57
CA LEU A 555 -23.57 3.11 12.88
C LEU A 555 -24.28 4.19 12.06
N THR A 556 -24.80 5.22 12.73
CA THR A 556 -25.31 6.42 12.08
C THR A 556 -24.26 7.53 12.15
N LEU A 557 -23.81 8.00 11.00
CA LEU A 557 -23.04 9.24 10.89
C LEU A 557 -24.04 10.39 10.78
N SER A 558 -24.13 11.24 11.81
CA SER A 558 -25.11 12.32 11.90
C SER A 558 -24.47 13.67 11.57
N PRO A 559 -25.10 14.54 10.75
CA PRO A 559 -24.65 15.90 10.53
C PRO A 559 -24.55 16.68 11.83
N ARG A 560 -23.34 17.12 12.17
CA ARG A 560 -23.10 18.06 13.25
C ARG A 560 -23.34 19.48 12.75
N ARG A 561 -24.34 20.14 13.35
CA ARG A 561 -24.66 21.55 13.14
C ARG A 561 -23.66 22.47 13.85
#